data_AF-A0A1T1CRT0-F1
#
_entry.id   AF-A0A1T1CRT0-F1
#
_cell.length_a   1.000
_cell.length_b   1.000
_cell.length_c   1.000
_cell.angle_alpha   90.00
_cell.angle_beta   90.00
_cell.angle_gamma   90.00
#
_symmetry.space_group_name_H-M   'P 1'
#
loop_
_entity.id
_entity.type
_entity.pdbx_description
1 polymer ?
#
loop_
_entity_poly.entity_id
_entity_poly.type
_entity_poly.pdbx_seq_one_letter_code
_entity_poly.pdbx_strand_id
1 'polypeptide(L)'
;MGIAFLPPLFHRYNQTFFDQAIPYDQLCLGWSRRMSRAAGSYRRRGGLAAINLSLPVLSPLPTSATHSTLVHEMIHAWVDLVLHRRESHGPCFHAKMEDINGRRTGLTVSVRHRFPIPRTPASWQARCECCGTVTPYQRRVKGLACRACCRRLNGGRWDRRFLLRFERHPAGGQQDQASVG
;
A
#
# COMPACT_ATOMS: atom_id res chain seq x y z
N MET A 1 -20.58 6.99 0.41
CA MET A 1 -20.10 6.04 -0.61
C MET A 1 -19.79 4.72 0.08
N GLY A 2 -20.51 3.65 -0.27
CA GLY A 2 -20.33 2.33 0.35
C GLY A 2 -19.11 1.60 -0.19
N ILE A 3 -18.53 0.70 0.62
CA ILE A 3 -17.46 -0.21 0.19
C ILE A 3 -18.01 -1.12 -0.90
N ALA A 4 -17.29 -1.25 -2.02
CA ALA A 4 -17.74 -2.10 -3.13
C ALA A 4 -17.89 -3.56 -2.68
N PHE A 5 -19.01 -4.18 -3.03
CA PHE A 5 -19.23 -5.60 -2.84
C PHE A 5 -18.45 -6.37 -3.91
N LEU A 6 -17.37 -7.03 -3.50
CA LEU A 6 -16.39 -7.62 -4.42
C LEU A 6 -16.88 -8.85 -5.20
N PRO A 7 -17.67 -9.79 -4.63
CA PRO A 7 -18.06 -11.01 -5.35
C PRO A 7 -18.81 -10.75 -6.67
N PRO A 8 -19.82 -9.86 -6.75
CA PRO A 8 -20.47 -9.59 -8.04
C PRO A 8 -19.53 -8.94 -9.07
N LEU A 9 -18.61 -8.07 -8.62
CA LEU A 9 -17.60 -7.48 -9.50
C LEU A 9 -16.66 -8.56 -10.04
N PHE A 10 -16.21 -9.47 -9.17
CA PHE A 10 -15.38 -10.60 -9.59
C PHE A 10 -16.09 -11.44 -10.63
N HIS A 11 -17.34 -11.88 -10.40
CA HIS A 11 -18.07 -12.71 -11.36
C HIS A 11 -18.27 -12.00 -12.70
N ARG A 12 -18.65 -10.71 -12.67
CA ARG A 12 -18.77 -9.89 -13.88
C ARG A 12 -17.47 -9.87 -14.67
N TYR A 13 -16.34 -9.60 -14.02
CA TYR A 13 -15.05 -9.54 -14.69
C TYR A 13 -14.53 -10.89 -15.12
N ASN A 14 -14.80 -11.95 -14.35
CA ASN A 14 -14.43 -13.31 -14.71
C ASN A 14 -15.12 -13.71 -16.02
N GLN A 15 -16.42 -13.41 -16.13
CA GLN A 15 -17.17 -13.62 -17.36
C GLN A 15 -16.69 -12.72 -18.50
N THR A 16 -16.43 -11.44 -18.23
CA THR A 16 -16.12 -10.46 -19.28
C THR A 16 -14.72 -10.66 -19.85
N PHE A 17 -13.72 -10.96 -19.03
CA PHE A 17 -12.29 -10.88 -19.42
C PHE A 17 -11.53 -12.21 -19.37
N PHE A 18 -12.08 -13.20 -18.65
CA PHE A 18 -11.41 -14.46 -18.37
C PHE A 18 -12.25 -15.67 -18.76
N ASP A 19 -13.33 -15.49 -19.54
CA ASP A 19 -14.21 -16.56 -20.04
C ASP A 19 -14.70 -17.50 -18.94
N GLN A 20 -14.97 -16.94 -17.75
CA GLN A 20 -15.33 -17.66 -16.53
C GLN A 20 -14.28 -18.69 -16.03
N ALA A 21 -13.05 -18.64 -16.53
CA ALA A 21 -12.03 -19.65 -16.27
C ALA A 21 -11.44 -19.61 -14.85
N ILE A 22 -11.50 -18.47 -14.13
CA ILE A 22 -10.94 -18.39 -12.78
C ILE A 22 -11.85 -19.13 -11.78
N PRO A 23 -11.38 -20.17 -11.08
CA PRO A 23 -12.19 -20.97 -10.15
C PRO A 23 -12.46 -20.20 -8.86
N TYR A 24 -13.69 -19.74 -8.66
CA TYR A 24 -14.07 -18.93 -7.49
C TYR A 24 -14.09 -19.74 -6.19
N ASP A 25 -14.40 -21.04 -6.26
CA ASP A 25 -14.39 -21.99 -5.14
C ASP A 25 -13.01 -22.19 -4.52
N GLN A 26 -11.94 -21.93 -5.28
CA GLN A 26 -10.55 -22.00 -4.82
C GLN A 26 -9.99 -20.64 -4.35
N LEU A 27 -10.83 -19.60 -4.35
CA LEU A 27 -10.42 -18.21 -4.14
C LEU A 27 -11.17 -17.55 -2.96
N CYS A 28 -10.43 -17.11 -1.96
CA CYS A 28 -10.95 -16.20 -0.94
C CYS A 28 -10.84 -14.75 -1.43
N LEU A 29 -11.96 -14.02 -1.51
CA LEU A 29 -12.01 -12.62 -1.91
C LEU A 29 -12.38 -11.73 -0.72
N GLY A 30 -11.61 -10.66 -0.47
CA GLY A 30 -11.88 -9.81 0.69
C GLY A 30 -11.20 -8.45 0.71
N TRP A 31 -11.54 -7.69 1.76
CA TRP A 31 -10.94 -6.39 2.06
C TRP A 31 -9.95 -6.50 3.22
N SER A 32 -8.76 -5.92 3.05
CA SER A 32 -7.79 -5.74 4.11
C SER A 32 -7.92 -4.34 4.72
N ARG A 33 -8.12 -4.29 6.03
CA ARG A 33 -8.12 -3.05 6.82
C ARG A 33 -6.72 -2.56 7.22
N ARG A 34 -5.68 -3.38 6.99
CA ARG A 34 -4.30 -3.10 7.44
C ARG A 34 -3.30 -2.95 6.29
N MET A 35 -3.65 -3.37 5.08
CA MET A 35 -2.80 -3.22 3.91
C MET A 35 -2.68 -1.73 3.56
N SER A 36 -1.48 -1.16 3.65
CA SER A 36 -1.24 0.28 3.44
C SER A 36 -0.15 0.61 2.42
N ARG A 37 0.53 -0.42 1.89
CA ARG A 37 1.66 -0.26 0.95
C ARG A 37 1.33 -0.71 -0.48
N ALA A 38 0.18 -1.32 -0.68
CA ALA A 38 -0.35 -1.78 -1.96
C ALA A 38 -1.88 -1.63 -1.92
N ALA A 39 -2.51 -1.48 -3.08
CA ALA A 39 -3.98 -1.46 -3.14
C ALA A 39 -4.61 -2.84 -3.26
N GLY A 40 -3.85 -3.83 -3.69
CA GLY A 40 -4.30 -5.20 -3.92
C GLY A 40 -3.19 -6.18 -3.61
N SER A 41 -3.57 -7.43 -3.38
CA SER A 41 -2.64 -8.55 -3.44
C SER A 41 -3.36 -9.86 -3.74
N TYR A 42 -2.84 -10.59 -4.72
CA TYR A 42 -3.04 -12.01 -4.92
C TYR A 42 -1.97 -12.81 -4.16
N ARG A 43 -2.37 -13.85 -3.43
CA ARG A 43 -1.44 -14.84 -2.85
C ARG A 43 -2.07 -16.23 -2.83
N ARG A 44 -1.26 -17.26 -3.11
CA ARG A 44 -1.61 -18.66 -2.94
C ARG A 44 -0.74 -19.32 -1.88
N ARG A 45 -1.35 -19.97 -0.88
CA ARG A 45 -0.66 -20.71 0.19
C ARG A 45 -1.45 -21.97 0.54
N GLY A 46 -0.77 -23.12 0.56
CA GLY A 46 -1.39 -24.39 0.96
C GLY A 46 -2.61 -24.77 0.11
N GLY A 47 -2.58 -24.51 -1.20
CA GLY A 47 -3.68 -24.78 -2.11
C GLY A 47 -4.74 -23.67 -2.19
N LEU A 48 -4.92 -22.87 -1.14
CA LEU A 48 -5.88 -21.77 -1.10
C LEU A 48 -5.31 -20.49 -1.71
N ALA A 49 -6.02 -19.93 -2.68
CA ALA A 49 -5.70 -18.63 -3.26
C ALA A 49 -6.55 -17.53 -2.64
N ALA A 50 -6.02 -16.30 -2.58
CA ALA A 50 -6.74 -15.17 -2.02
C ALA A 50 -6.41 -13.87 -2.76
N ILE A 51 -7.46 -13.11 -3.09
CA ILE A 51 -7.38 -11.72 -3.53
C ILE A 51 -7.84 -10.83 -2.38
N ASN A 52 -6.97 -9.91 -1.95
CA ASN A 52 -7.30 -8.92 -0.94
C ASN A 52 -7.10 -7.51 -1.47
N LEU A 53 -8.12 -6.66 -1.35
CA LEU A 53 -8.01 -5.24 -1.68
C LEU A 53 -7.80 -4.39 -0.43
N SER A 54 -7.02 -3.33 -0.53
CA SER A 54 -6.72 -2.41 0.57
C SER A 54 -7.86 -1.41 0.74
N LEU A 55 -8.58 -1.52 1.86
CA LEU A 55 -9.53 -0.49 2.24
C LEU A 55 -8.83 0.86 2.48
N PRO A 56 -7.71 0.95 3.24
CA PRO A 56 -7.03 2.23 3.47
C PRO A 56 -6.53 2.96 2.22
N VAL A 57 -6.11 2.21 1.17
CA VAL A 57 -5.57 2.81 -0.06
C VAL A 57 -6.67 3.14 -1.06
N LEU A 58 -7.71 2.31 -1.15
CA LEU A 58 -8.75 2.46 -2.19
C LEU A 58 -9.95 3.29 -1.75
N SER A 59 -10.29 3.34 -0.46
CA SER A 59 -11.45 4.11 0.01
C SER A 59 -11.43 5.61 -0.33
N PRO A 60 -10.28 6.32 -0.36
CA PRO A 60 -10.26 7.73 -0.75
C PRO A 60 -10.19 7.96 -2.26
N LEU A 61 -10.16 6.89 -3.07
CA LEU A 61 -9.98 6.99 -4.52
C LEU A 61 -11.30 6.79 -5.27
N PRO A 62 -11.39 7.23 -6.54
CA PRO A 62 -12.54 6.93 -7.39
C PRO A 62 -12.77 5.42 -7.49
N THR A 63 -14.03 5.01 -7.67
CA THR A 63 -14.42 3.60 -7.80
C THR A 63 -13.64 2.86 -8.89
N SER A 64 -13.23 3.55 -9.96
CA SER A 64 -12.38 3.00 -11.02
C SER A 64 -11.05 2.43 -10.50
N ALA A 65 -10.50 2.98 -9.41
CA ALA A 65 -9.29 2.45 -8.77
C ALA A 65 -9.53 1.05 -8.17
N THR A 66 -10.69 0.84 -7.52
CA THR A 66 -11.07 -0.49 -7.00
C THR A 66 -11.24 -1.48 -8.13
N HIS A 67 -11.92 -1.07 -9.21
CA HIS A 67 -12.18 -1.94 -10.36
C HIS A 67 -10.88 -2.34 -11.07
N SER A 68 -10.02 -1.35 -11.37
CA SER A 68 -8.71 -1.58 -11.99
C SER A 68 -7.81 -2.48 -11.12
N THR A 69 -7.79 -2.25 -9.81
CA THR A 69 -7.01 -3.08 -8.87
C THR A 69 -7.55 -4.50 -8.79
N LEU A 70 -8.88 -4.68 -8.72
CA LEU A 70 -9.48 -6.03 -8.71
C LEU A 70 -9.08 -6.82 -9.95
N VAL A 71 -9.22 -6.21 -11.13
CA VAL A 71 -8.85 -6.87 -12.40
C VAL A 71 -7.35 -7.18 -12.43
N HIS A 72 -6.49 -6.27 -11.95
CA HIS A 72 -5.05 -6.55 -11.81
C HIS A 72 -4.79 -7.84 -11.01
N GLU A 73 -5.40 -7.97 -9.83
CA GLU A 73 -5.23 -9.16 -9.00
C GLU A 73 -5.88 -10.41 -9.62
N MET A 74 -6.94 -10.25 -10.41
CA MET A 74 -7.55 -11.36 -11.17
C MET A 74 -6.64 -11.85 -12.30
N ILE A 75 -5.85 -10.98 -12.94
CA ILE A 75 -4.84 -11.43 -13.93
C ILE A 75 -3.80 -12.31 -13.24
N HIS A 76 -3.30 -11.93 -12.06
CA HIS A 76 -2.41 -12.80 -11.27
C HIS A 76 -3.06 -14.15 -10.96
N ALA A 77 -4.32 -14.14 -10.54
CA ALA A 77 -5.07 -15.37 -10.25
C ALA A 77 -5.24 -16.25 -11.50
N TRP A 78 -5.52 -15.67 -12.66
CA TRP A 78 -5.66 -16.38 -13.92
C TRP A 78 -4.33 -17.03 -14.35
N VAL A 79 -3.23 -16.29 -14.26
CA VAL A 79 -1.89 -16.80 -14.59
C VAL A 79 -1.49 -17.99 -13.70
N ASP A 80 -1.76 -17.93 -12.38
CA ASP A 80 -1.45 -19.03 -11.44
C ASP A 80 -2.44 -20.20 -11.58
N LEU A 81 -3.75 -19.92 -11.46
CA LEU A 81 -4.77 -20.96 -11.33
C LEU A 81 -5.20 -21.59 -12.65
N VAL A 82 -5.11 -20.85 -13.77
CA VAL A 82 -5.59 -21.33 -15.08
C VAL A 82 -4.42 -21.69 -15.99
N LEU A 83 -3.40 -20.85 -16.08
CA LEU A 83 -2.24 -21.13 -16.92
C LEU A 83 -1.15 -21.97 -16.22
N HIS A 84 -1.21 -22.09 -14.90
CA HIS A 84 -0.21 -22.77 -14.08
C HIS A 84 1.22 -22.24 -14.30
N ARG A 85 1.35 -20.92 -14.48
CA ARG A 85 2.63 -20.24 -14.68
C ARG A 85 3.04 -19.48 -13.43
N ARG A 86 4.33 -19.51 -13.14
CA ARG A 86 4.95 -18.73 -12.06
C ARG A 86 5.62 -17.51 -12.65
N GLU A 87 4.85 -16.44 -12.82
CA GLU A 87 5.36 -15.13 -13.20
C GLU A 87 4.69 -14.05 -12.34
N SER A 88 5.35 -12.92 -12.19
CA SER A 88 4.76 -11.73 -11.57
C SER A 88 3.99 -10.95 -12.64
N HIS A 89 4.63 -9.94 -13.21
CA HIS A 89 4.14 -9.21 -14.38
C HIS A 89 4.90 -9.72 -15.61
N GLY A 90 4.74 -11.01 -15.92
CA GLY A 90 5.40 -11.67 -17.05
C GLY A 90 4.61 -11.53 -18.36
N PRO A 91 5.03 -12.22 -19.42
CA PRO A 91 4.40 -12.13 -20.74
C PRO A 91 2.90 -12.47 -20.73
N CYS A 92 2.44 -13.46 -19.96
CA CYS A 92 1.02 -13.80 -19.91
C CYS A 92 0.21 -12.70 -19.21
N PHE A 93 0.75 -12.12 -18.13
CA PHE A 93 0.16 -10.96 -17.47
C PHE A 93 0.02 -9.79 -18.44
N HIS A 94 1.11 -9.43 -19.12
CA HIS A 94 1.14 -8.29 -20.05
C HIS A 94 0.15 -8.49 -21.21
N ALA A 95 0.15 -9.66 -21.84
CA ALA A 95 -0.77 -9.96 -22.94
C ALA A 95 -2.24 -9.87 -22.50
N LYS A 96 -2.60 -10.42 -21.34
CA LYS A 96 -3.97 -10.33 -20.81
C LYS A 96 -4.34 -8.90 -20.42
N MET A 97 -3.41 -8.13 -19.85
CA MET A 97 -3.61 -6.71 -19.54
C MET A 97 -3.86 -5.89 -20.81
N GLU A 98 -3.08 -6.12 -21.87
CA GLU A 98 -3.23 -5.45 -23.17
C GLU A 98 -4.57 -5.81 -23.84
N ASP A 99 -4.96 -7.10 -23.85
CA ASP A 99 -6.29 -7.55 -24.29
C ASP A 99 -7.41 -6.79 -23.56
N ILE A 100 -7.37 -6.76 -22.22
CA ILE A 100 -8.40 -6.08 -21.42
C ILE A 100 -8.44 -4.57 -21.70
N ASN A 101 -7.27 -3.91 -21.77
CA ASN A 101 -7.19 -2.47 -22.03
C ASN A 101 -7.61 -2.10 -23.46
N GLY A 102 -7.44 -3.01 -24.43
CA GLY A 102 -7.91 -2.83 -25.80
C GLY A 102 -9.43 -2.92 -25.94
N ARG A 103 -10.14 -3.52 -24.95
CA ARG A 103 -11.61 -3.57 -24.94
C ARG A 103 -12.16 -2.19 -24.56
N ARG A 104 -13.13 -1.68 -25.32
CA ARG A 104 -13.80 -0.37 -25.11
C ARG A 104 -14.74 -0.38 -23.89
N THR A 105 -14.22 -0.69 -22.71
CA THR A 105 -14.98 -0.81 -21.44
C THR A 105 -14.82 0.40 -20.52
N GLY A 106 -13.88 1.30 -20.83
CA GLY A 106 -13.52 2.43 -19.95
C GLY A 106 -12.73 2.03 -18.69
N LEU A 107 -12.37 0.74 -18.55
CA LEU A 107 -11.49 0.23 -17.52
C LEU A 107 -10.05 0.18 -18.05
N THR A 108 -9.11 0.74 -17.31
CA THR A 108 -7.68 0.67 -17.61
C THR A 108 -6.94 0.01 -16.47
N VAL A 109 -6.23 -1.08 -16.76
CA VAL A 109 -5.33 -1.81 -15.86
C VAL A 109 -3.90 -1.34 -16.10
N SER A 110 -3.12 -1.20 -15.03
CA SER A 110 -1.70 -0.86 -15.09
C SER A 110 -0.90 -1.82 -14.21
N VAL A 111 0.35 -2.10 -14.61
CA VAL A 111 1.33 -2.81 -13.76
C VAL A 111 1.68 -1.98 -12.53
N ARG A 112 1.80 -0.65 -12.70
CA ARG A 112 2.15 0.27 -11.63
C ARG A 112 0.99 1.18 -11.33
N HIS A 113 0.48 1.06 -10.11
CA HIS A 113 -0.40 2.05 -9.57
C HIS A 113 0.37 3.01 -8.65
N ARG A 114 0.39 4.30 -8.98
CA ARG A 114 0.83 5.35 -8.06
C ARG A 114 -0.37 5.80 -7.25
N PHE A 115 -0.71 5.05 -6.22
CA PHE A 115 -1.74 5.52 -5.29
C PHE A 115 -1.13 6.57 -4.37
N PRO A 116 -1.76 7.74 -4.19
CA PRO A 116 -1.36 8.68 -3.16
C PRO A 116 -1.63 8.01 -1.80
N ILE A 117 -0.62 7.37 -1.22
CA ILE A 117 -0.71 6.86 0.15
C ILE A 117 -0.74 8.11 1.04
N PRO A 118 -1.86 8.40 1.75
CA PRO A 118 -1.88 9.51 2.68
C PRO A 118 -0.77 9.28 3.69
N ARG A 119 0.16 10.23 3.81
CA ARG A 119 1.17 10.15 4.87
C ARG A 119 0.42 10.23 6.18
N THR A 120 0.40 9.14 6.95
CA THR A 120 -0.10 9.23 8.33
C THR A 120 0.76 10.27 9.05
N PRO A 121 0.16 11.26 9.73
CA PRO A 121 0.94 12.22 10.50
C PRO A 121 1.76 11.46 11.53
N ALA A 122 3.04 11.82 11.65
CA ALA A 122 3.95 11.18 12.58
C ALA A 122 3.44 11.40 14.01
N SER A 123 3.16 10.32 14.74
CA SER A 123 2.67 10.42 16.12
C SER A 123 3.77 10.75 17.14
N TRP A 124 5.03 10.73 16.73
CA TRP A 124 6.20 10.95 17.57
C TRP A 124 7.17 11.93 16.93
N GLN A 125 7.92 12.64 17.77
CA GLN A 125 9.12 13.37 17.39
C GLN A 125 10.30 12.84 18.19
N ALA A 126 11.46 12.72 17.55
CA ALA A 126 12.70 12.35 18.21
C ALA A 126 13.60 13.59 18.26
N ARG A 127 13.98 14.00 19.46
CA ARG A 127 14.84 15.14 19.73
C ARG A 127 16.23 14.67 20.14
N CYS A 128 17.26 15.26 19.54
CA CYS A 128 18.64 15.13 20.02
C CYS A 128 18.89 16.17 21.10
N GLU A 129 19.28 15.75 22.31
CA GLU A 129 19.62 16.68 23.39
C GLU A 129 20.98 17.37 23.17
N CYS A 130 21.86 16.79 22.34
CA CYS A 130 23.17 17.36 22.04
C CYS A 130 23.15 18.46 20.97
N CYS A 131 22.31 18.34 19.93
CA CYS A 131 22.26 19.31 18.82
C CYS A 131 20.88 19.93 18.57
N GLY A 132 19.88 19.61 19.38
CA GLY A 132 18.52 20.15 19.27
C GLY A 132 17.70 19.64 18.09
N THR A 133 18.28 18.90 17.14
CA THR A 133 17.57 18.39 15.96
C THR A 133 16.33 17.59 16.34
N VAL A 134 15.20 17.95 15.75
CA VAL A 134 13.92 17.25 15.91
C VAL A 134 13.56 16.59 14.58
N THR A 135 13.16 15.32 14.62
CA THR A 135 12.76 14.58 13.41
C THR A 135 11.46 13.81 13.69
N PRO A 136 10.46 13.85 12.79
CA PRO A 136 9.20 13.14 12.97
C PRO A 136 9.37 11.61 12.76
N TYR A 137 8.69 10.82 13.59
CA TYR A 137 8.64 9.36 13.51
C TYR A 137 7.21 8.83 13.69
N GLN A 138 6.88 7.76 12.96
CA GLN A 138 5.59 7.07 13.12
C GLN A 138 5.50 6.33 14.46
N ARG A 139 6.63 5.88 15.01
CA ARG A 139 6.71 5.09 16.24
C ARG A 139 8.01 5.39 17.00
N ARG A 140 8.04 5.08 18.29
CA ARG A 140 9.27 5.08 19.10
C ARG A 140 10.23 3.99 18.60
N VAL A 141 11.51 4.33 18.55
CA VAL A 141 12.59 3.37 18.26
C VAL A 141 13.56 3.38 19.43
N LYS A 142 13.73 2.24 20.11
CA LYS A 142 14.69 2.13 21.22
C LYS A 142 16.12 2.17 20.67
N GLY A 143 17.02 2.84 21.38
CA GLY A 143 18.45 2.85 21.05
C GLY A 143 18.85 3.73 19.86
N LEU A 144 17.93 4.52 19.29
CA LEU A 144 18.24 5.36 18.15
C LEU A 144 19.06 6.57 18.60
N ALA A 145 20.22 6.79 17.98
CA ALA A 145 21.08 7.94 18.25
C ALA A 145 21.12 8.93 17.08
N CYS A 146 21.39 10.20 17.38
CA CYS A 146 21.53 11.25 16.39
C CYS A 146 22.74 10.97 15.48
N ARG A 147 22.46 10.66 14.21
CA ARG A 147 23.49 10.37 13.21
C ARG A 147 24.46 11.55 13.01
N ALA A 148 23.96 12.78 13.06
CA ALA A 148 24.79 13.98 12.91
C ALA A 148 25.80 14.11 14.06
N CYS A 149 25.36 13.93 15.31
CA CYS A 149 26.27 13.95 16.46
C CYS A 149 27.23 12.76 16.48
N CYS A 150 26.77 11.55 16.13
CA CYS A 150 27.65 10.38 16.02
C CYS A 150 28.77 10.62 15.00
N ARG A 151 28.45 11.20 13.84
CA ARG A 151 29.46 11.58 12.83
C ARG A 151 30.42 12.64 13.33
N ARG A 152 29.89 13.71 13.91
CA ARG A 152 30.69 14.87 14.32
C ARG A 152 31.57 14.60 15.55
N LEU A 153 31.09 13.81 16.50
CA LEU A 153 31.67 13.71 17.85
C LEU A 153 32.16 12.30 18.21
N ASN A 154 31.92 11.30 17.36
CA ASN A 154 32.38 9.92 17.59
C ASN A 154 32.81 9.22 16.29
N GLY A 155 33.34 9.99 15.32
CA GLY A 155 33.86 9.43 14.06
C GLY A 155 32.84 8.61 13.26
N GLY A 156 31.54 8.87 13.43
CA GLY A 156 30.45 8.13 12.79
C GLY A 156 30.00 6.88 13.53
N ARG A 157 30.69 6.47 14.60
CA ARG A 157 30.27 5.35 15.43
C ARG A 157 29.08 5.76 16.29
N TRP A 158 28.12 4.86 16.42
CA TRP A 158 27.00 5.03 17.33
C TRP A 158 27.53 5.26 18.75
N ASP A 159 26.89 6.18 19.49
CA ASP A 159 27.23 6.48 20.87
C ASP A 159 25.94 6.72 21.68
N ARG A 160 25.87 6.16 22.88
CA ARG A 160 24.75 6.35 23.81
C ARG A 160 24.56 7.81 24.21
N ARG A 161 25.62 8.63 24.18
CA ARG A 161 25.57 10.07 24.47
C ARG A 161 24.66 10.85 23.53
N PHE A 162 24.36 10.29 22.36
CA PHE A 162 23.53 10.95 21.34
C PHE A 162 22.17 10.28 21.17
N LEU A 163 21.73 9.48 22.15
CA LEU A 163 20.40 8.88 22.13
C LEU A 163 19.31 9.93 21.94
N LEU A 164 18.41 9.66 21.00
CA LEU A 164 17.28 10.52 20.74
C LEU A 164 16.19 10.29 21.79
N ARG A 165 15.68 11.38 22.34
CA ARG A 165 14.51 11.38 23.22
C ARG A 165 13.25 11.44 22.36
N PHE A 166 12.37 10.46 22.54
CA PHE A 166 11.10 10.41 21.82
C PHE A 166 9.98 11.04 22.65
N GLU A 167 9.26 11.97 22.05
CA GLU A 167 8.09 12.65 22.60
C GLU A 167 6.90 12.45 21.66
N ARG A 168 5.68 12.44 22.19
CA ARG A 168 4.50 12.41 21.33
C ARG A 168 4.44 13.73 20.56
N HIS A 169 4.09 13.66 19.28
CA HIS A 169 3.82 14.86 18.52
C HIS A 169 2.69 15.64 19.22
N PRO A 170 2.85 16.95 19.49
CA PRO A 170 1.76 17.72 20.07
C PRO A 170 0.56 17.64 19.12
N ALA A 171 -0.59 17.25 19.66
CA ALA A 171 -1.84 17.26 18.93
C ALA A 171 -2.27 18.73 18.79
N GLY A 172 -2.13 19.29 17.60
CA GLY A 172 -2.70 20.59 17.21
C GLY A 172 -2.57 21.72 18.23
N GLY A 173 -1.45 22.44 18.23
CA GLY A 173 -1.44 23.82 18.72
C GLY A 173 -1.83 24.73 17.55
N GLN A 174 -3.00 25.37 17.65
CA GLN A 174 -3.35 26.54 16.86
C GLN A 174 -2.15 27.49 16.78
N GLN A 175 -1.75 27.86 15.57
CA GLN A 175 -0.89 29.01 15.36
C GLN A 175 -1.74 30.25 15.66
N ASP A 176 -1.73 30.70 16.91
CA ASP A 176 -2.14 32.06 17.22
C ASP A 176 -1.17 33.00 16.50
N GLN A 177 -1.71 33.72 15.51
CA GLN A 177 -1.04 34.88 14.93
C GLN A 177 -0.96 35.95 16.01
N ALA A 178 0.19 36.03 16.68
CA ALA A 178 0.56 37.18 17.46
C ALA A 178 1.00 38.31 16.53
N SER A 179 0.17 39.34 16.50
CA SER A 179 0.41 40.66 15.95
C SER A 179 1.71 41.27 16.49
N VAL A 180 2.58 41.73 15.61
CA VAL A 180 3.55 42.83 15.78
C VAL A 180 3.81 43.31 14.34
N GLY A 181 3.71 44.57 13.95
CA GLY A 181 3.48 45.87 14.56
C GLY A 181 3.67 46.88 13.43
#